data_AF-A0AAW2QUS2-F1
#
_entry.id   AF-A0AAW2QUS2-F1
#
_cell.length_a   1.000
_cell.length_b   1.000
_cell.length_c   1.000
_cell.angle_alpha   90.00
_cell.angle_beta   90.00
_cell.angle_gamma   90.00
#
_symmetry.space_group_name_H-M   'P 1'
#
loop_
_entity.id
_entity.type
_entity.pdbx_description
1 polymer ?
#
loop_
_entity_poly.entity_id
_entity_poly.type
_entity_poly.pdbx_seq_one_letter_code
_entity_poly.pdbx_strand_id
1 'polypeptide(L)'
;MIRSPQLVGVDARDDLYSMLPNSIRFALRGRLKGVGFSASDPVLAAEWRDALQKILGWLSPLAHNMIKWQSERSFEHQNLVPKTNVLLLQTLYFANQEKAEAAITELLVGLNYIWRFEREMNAKAIFQCSNFNGYLNSQQGPS
;
A
#
# COMPACT_ATOMS: atom_id res chain seq x y z
N MET A 1 -13.02 4.93 1.51
CA MET A 1 -11.96 4.73 2.52
C MET A 1 -11.93 3.26 2.91
N ILE A 2 -10.91 2.52 2.48
CA ILE A 2 -10.72 1.13 2.91
C ILE A 2 -10.27 1.19 4.37
N ARG A 3 -11.15 0.80 5.29
CA ARG A 3 -10.99 0.99 6.75
C ARG A 3 -10.08 -0.04 7.43
N SER A 4 -9.64 -1.08 6.72
CA SER A 4 -8.64 -2.03 7.24
C SER A 4 -7.85 -2.67 6.09
N PRO A 5 -6.52 -2.48 6.01
CA PRO A 5 -5.66 -3.22 5.07
C PRO A 5 -5.75 -4.75 5.25
N GLN A 6 -6.20 -5.19 6.43
CA GLN A 6 -6.32 -6.59 6.84
C GLN A 6 -7.54 -7.31 6.23
N LEU A 7 -8.44 -6.56 5.55
CA LEU A 7 -9.64 -7.07 4.88
C LEU A 7 -9.45 -7.29 3.37
N VAL A 8 -8.27 -6.99 2.82
CA VAL A 8 -7.95 -7.33 1.43
C VAL A 8 -7.61 -8.81 1.37
N GLY A 9 -8.58 -9.63 0.95
CA GLY A 9 -8.38 -11.05 0.71
C GLY A 9 -7.24 -11.31 -0.29
N VAL A 10 -6.66 -12.51 -0.25
CA VAL A 10 -5.57 -12.90 -1.16
C VAL A 10 -5.98 -12.69 -2.62
N ASP A 11 -7.21 -13.05 -2.98
CA ASP A 11 -7.74 -12.88 -4.33
C ASP A 11 -7.82 -11.39 -4.73
N ALA A 12 -8.36 -10.54 -3.84
CA ALA A 12 -8.44 -9.10 -4.09
C ALA A 12 -7.04 -8.44 -4.19
N ARG A 13 -6.05 -8.96 -3.47
CA ARG A 13 -4.66 -8.53 -3.58
C ARG A 13 -4.06 -8.92 -4.93
N ASP A 14 -4.32 -10.13 -5.39
CA ASP A 14 -3.81 -10.65 -6.66
C ASP A 14 -4.45 -9.92 -7.84
N ASP A 15 -5.75 -9.64 -7.77
CA ASP A 15 -6.46 -8.78 -8.73
C ASP A 15 -5.83 -7.39 -8.80
N LEU A 16 -5.63 -6.72 -7.65
CA LEU A 16 -4.97 -5.42 -7.59
C LEU A 16 -3.55 -5.45 -8.16
N TYR A 17 -2.80 -6.52 -7.89
CA TYR A 17 -1.46 -6.68 -8.46
C TYR A 17 -1.50 -6.89 -9.97
N SER A 18 -2.48 -7.64 -10.48
CA SER A 18 -2.69 -7.86 -11.92
C SER A 18 -3.05 -6.58 -12.67
N MET A 19 -3.75 -5.66 -12.00
CA MET A 19 -4.12 -4.34 -12.53
C MET A 19 -2.94 -3.36 -12.63
N LEU A 20 -1.79 -3.67 -12.04
CA LEU A 20 -0.61 -2.80 -12.12
C LEU A 20 0.07 -2.86 -13.50
N PRO A 21 0.55 -1.71 -14.02
CA PRO A 21 1.44 -1.66 -15.18
C PRO A 21 2.63 -2.62 -15.06
N ASN A 22 3.06 -3.18 -16.20
CA ASN A 22 4.21 -4.09 -16.26
C ASN A 22 5.48 -3.49 -15.63
N SER A 23 5.71 -2.19 -15.86
CA SER A 23 6.86 -1.44 -15.33
C SER A 23 6.87 -1.42 -13.79
N ILE A 24 5.74 -1.09 -13.17
CA ILE A 24 5.58 -1.12 -11.71
C ILE A 24 5.78 -2.54 -11.17
N ARG A 25 5.18 -3.56 -11.80
CA ARG A 25 5.36 -4.96 -11.38
C ARG A 25 6.82 -5.39 -11.45
N PHE A 26 7.55 -4.99 -12.48
CA PHE A 26 8.97 -5.28 -12.63
C PHE A 26 9.82 -4.60 -11.55
N ALA A 27 9.63 -3.29 -11.36
CA ALA A 27 10.33 -2.51 -10.34
C ALA A 27 10.07 -3.07 -8.93
N LEU A 28 8.81 -3.38 -8.63
CA LEU A 28 8.41 -3.95 -7.35
C LEU A 28 9.03 -5.33 -7.10
N ARG A 29 9.07 -6.20 -8.11
CA ARG A 29 9.76 -7.51 -8.00
C ARG A 29 11.24 -7.32 -7.72
N GLY A 30 11.91 -6.39 -8.41
CA GLY A 30 13.32 -6.09 -8.16
C GLY A 30 13.55 -5.65 -6.72
N ARG A 31 12.69 -4.76 -6.21
CA ARG A 31 12.79 -4.25 -4.83
C ARG A 31 12.50 -5.31 -3.78
N LEU A 32 11.52 -6.18 -3.98
CA LEU A 32 11.11 -7.18 -2.98
C LEU A 32 12.01 -8.41 -2.94
N LYS A 33 12.75 -8.74 -4.02
CA LYS A 33 13.66 -9.90 -4.08
C LYS A 33 14.83 -9.83 -3.09
N GLY A 34 15.18 -8.65 -2.59
CA GLY A 34 16.31 -8.43 -1.65
C GLY A 34 15.92 -8.05 -0.23
N VAL A 35 14.64 -7.85 0.07
CA VAL A 35 14.21 -7.47 1.43
C VAL A 35 14.14 -8.74 2.27
N GLY A 36 15.09 -8.89 3.18
CA GLY A 36 15.19 -9.99 4.13
C GLY A 36 13.87 -10.27 4.87
N PHE A 37 13.77 -11.50 5.38
CA PHE A 37 12.51 -12.12 5.81
C PHE A 37 11.83 -11.48 7.03
N SER A 38 12.49 -10.58 7.77
CA SER A 38 11.95 -10.00 9.01
C SER A 38 11.75 -8.50 8.92
N ALA A 39 10.54 -8.05 9.23
CA ALA A 39 10.19 -6.67 9.49
C ALA A 39 9.93 -6.53 10.99
N SER A 40 10.99 -6.28 11.77
CA SER A 40 10.88 -6.21 13.24
C SER A 40 11.28 -4.87 13.83
N ASP A 41 11.75 -3.92 13.02
CA ASP A 41 12.21 -2.62 13.48
C ASP A 41 11.03 -1.64 13.58
N PRO A 42 10.63 -1.22 14.82
CA PRO A 42 9.54 -0.29 15.04
C PRO A 42 9.87 1.14 14.59
N VAL A 43 11.14 1.54 14.62
CA VAL A 43 11.57 2.88 14.17
C VAL A 43 11.41 2.97 12.66
N LEU A 44 11.93 1.97 11.93
CA LEU A 44 11.74 1.87 10.50
C LEU A 44 10.26 1.75 10.11
N ALA A 45 9.43 1.07 10.91
CA ALA A 45 7.99 1.02 10.68
C ALA A 45 7.32 2.40 10.82
N ALA A 46 7.75 3.22 11.78
CA ALA A 46 7.28 4.59 11.94
C ALA A 46 7.73 5.48 10.78
N GLU A 47 8.99 5.39 10.36
CA GLU A 47 9.51 6.11 9.19
C GLU A 47 8.75 5.74 7.92
N TRP A 48 8.45 4.46 7.71
CA TRP A 48 7.62 4.02 6.60
C TRP A 48 6.21 4.62 6.70
N ARG A 49 5.57 4.64 7.87
CA ARG A 49 4.24 5.25 8.04
C ARG A 49 4.23 6.73 7.64
N ASP A 50 5.24 7.49 8.04
CA ASP A 50 5.38 8.90 7.68
C ASP A 50 5.66 9.07 6.18
N ALA A 51 6.55 8.25 5.62
CA ALA A 51 6.83 8.24 4.18
C ALA A 51 5.58 7.92 3.36
N LEU A 52 4.79 6.92 3.78
CA LEU A 52 3.55 6.55 3.10
C LEU A 52 2.54 7.70 3.11
N GLN A 53 2.41 8.45 4.21
CA GLN A 53 1.55 9.63 4.25
C GLN A 53 1.99 10.69 3.25
N LYS A 54 3.30 10.96 3.15
CA LYS A 54 3.85 11.92 2.19
C LYS A 54 3.61 11.48 0.75
N ILE A 55 3.87 10.22 0.44
CA ILE A 55 3.65 9.64 -0.90
C ILE A 55 2.17 9.70 -1.28
N LEU A 56 1.27 9.31 -0.37
CA LEU A 56 -0.17 9.41 -0.61
C LEU A 56 -0.64 10.86 -0.78
N GLY A 57 -0.08 11.79 0.00
CA GLY A 57 -0.34 13.22 -0.16
C GLY A 57 0.08 13.72 -1.55
N TRP A 58 1.23 13.27 -2.06
CA TRP A 58 1.72 13.60 -3.40
C TRP A 58 0.90 12.94 -4.52
N LEU A 59 0.48 11.68 -4.35
CA LEU A 59 -0.34 10.96 -5.32
C LEU A 59 -1.81 11.41 -5.33
N SER A 60 -2.31 11.99 -4.24
CA SER A 60 -3.73 12.32 -4.08
C SER A 60 -4.30 13.21 -5.21
N PRO A 61 -3.66 14.34 -5.60
CA PRO A 61 -4.14 15.15 -6.72
C PRO A 61 -4.15 14.40 -8.05
N LEU A 62 -3.13 13.56 -8.29
CA LEU A 62 -3.03 12.74 -9.49
C LEU A 62 -4.18 11.72 -9.54
N ALA A 63 -4.42 11.00 -8.45
CA ALA A 63 -5.51 10.04 -8.34
C ALA A 63 -6.88 10.70 -8.53
N HIS A 64 -7.11 11.87 -7.90
CA HIS A 64 -8.35 12.63 -8.07
C HIS A 64 -8.58 13.04 -9.52
N ASN A 65 -7.54 13.53 -10.20
CA ASN A 65 -7.61 13.90 -11.60
C ASN A 65 -7.87 12.69 -12.51
N MET A 66 -7.27 11.52 -12.23
CA MET A 66 -7.52 10.29 -12.99
C MET A 66 -8.97 9.79 -12.83
N ILE A 67 -9.52 9.86 -11.61
CA ILE A 67 -10.93 9.51 -11.36
C ILE A 67 -11.86 10.47 -12.12
N LYS A 68 -11.60 11.77 -12.03
CA LYS A 68 -12.36 12.79 -12.74
C LYS A 68 -12.33 12.57 -14.25
N TRP A 69 -11.13 12.39 -14.81
CA TRP A 69 -10.92 12.07 -16.23
C TRP A 69 -11.70 10.84 -16.69
N GLN A 70 -11.63 9.76 -15.90
CA GLN A 70 -12.33 8.52 -16.22
C GLN A 70 -13.84 8.75 -16.19
N SER A 71 -14.35 9.43 -15.16
CA SER A 71 -15.79 9.70 -15.02
C SER A 71 -16.35 10.56 -16.15
N GLU A 72 -15.62 11.61 -16.57
CA GLU A 72 -15.99 12.47 -17.70
C GLU A 72 -16.03 11.70 -19.02
N ARG A 73 -15.24 10.62 -19.14
CA ARG A 73 -15.22 9.75 -20.33
C ARG A 73 -16.21 8.58 -20.25
N SER A 74 -16.57 8.13 -19.05
CA SER A 74 -17.45 6.97 -18.82
C SER A 74 -18.95 7.29 -18.84
N PHE A 75 -19.37 8.56 -18.87
CA PHE A 75 -20.75 8.96 -18.59
C PHE A 75 -21.50 9.63 -19.76
N GLU A 76 -21.45 9.15 -21.00
CA GLU A 76 -22.25 9.69 -22.14
C GLU A 76 -21.74 10.98 -22.84
N HIS A 77 -20.57 11.52 -22.50
CA HIS A 77 -20.13 12.84 -22.97
C HIS A 77 -19.20 12.81 -24.19
N GLN A 78 -19.61 12.20 -25.31
CA GLN A 78 -18.95 12.45 -26.60
C GLN A 78 -19.26 13.84 -27.20
N ASN A 79 -20.15 14.65 -26.61
CA ASN A 79 -20.79 15.72 -27.39
C ASN A 79 -20.51 17.20 -27.04
N LEU A 80 -19.86 17.62 -25.93
CA LEU A 80 -19.95 19.06 -25.59
C LEU A 80 -18.74 19.88 -25.08
N VAL A 81 -17.52 19.38 -24.84
CA VAL A 81 -16.43 20.32 -24.43
C VAL A 81 -15.01 19.92 -24.89
N PRO A 82 -14.40 20.65 -25.86
CA PRO A 82 -13.01 20.41 -26.26
C PRO A 82 -11.93 21.09 -25.41
N LYS A 83 -12.27 22.02 -24.50
CA LYS A 83 -11.26 22.90 -23.84
C LYS A 83 -10.65 22.36 -22.53
N THR A 84 -11.36 21.53 -21.77
CA THR A 84 -10.85 20.95 -20.50
C THR A 84 -9.86 19.79 -20.74
N ASN A 85 -10.03 19.09 -21.86
CA ASN A 85 -9.24 17.92 -22.22
C ASN A 85 -7.74 18.20 -22.42
N VAL A 86 -7.38 19.37 -22.93
CA VAL A 86 -5.98 19.74 -23.17
C VAL A 86 -5.20 19.91 -21.86
N LEU A 87 -5.80 20.55 -20.84
CA LEU A 87 -5.19 20.77 -19.52
C LEU A 87 -5.05 19.48 -18.70
N LEU A 88 -5.99 18.55 -18.84
CA LEU A 88 -5.95 17.23 -18.18
C LEU A 88 -4.93 16.28 -18.85
N LEU A 89 -4.86 16.28 -20.19
CA LEU A 89 -3.76 15.65 -20.92
C LEU A 89 -2.43 16.26 -20.50
N GLN A 90 -2.36 17.57 -20.30
CA GLN A 90 -1.15 18.25 -19.83
C GLN A 90 -0.75 17.79 -18.43
N THR A 91 -1.70 17.57 -17.51
CA THR A 91 -1.38 17.08 -16.15
C THR A 91 -0.90 15.62 -16.17
N LEU A 92 -1.48 14.78 -17.04
CA LEU A 92 -1.03 13.39 -17.27
C LEU A 92 0.29 13.30 -18.05
N TYR A 93 0.53 14.24 -18.95
CA TYR A 93 1.76 14.35 -19.74
C TYR A 93 2.92 14.97 -18.92
N PHE A 94 2.63 15.86 -17.95
CA PHE A 94 3.63 16.51 -17.09
C PHE A 94 3.81 15.88 -15.71
N ALA A 95 2.85 15.11 -15.19
CA ALA A 95 3.15 14.19 -14.10
C ALA A 95 4.12 13.16 -14.69
N ASN A 96 5.42 13.38 -14.49
CA ASN A 96 6.45 12.51 -15.03
C ASN A 96 6.05 11.06 -14.68
N GLN A 97 5.66 10.28 -15.69
CA GLN A 97 5.13 8.93 -15.53
C GLN A 97 6.10 8.09 -14.72
N GLU A 98 7.40 8.26 -14.93
CA GLU A 98 8.46 7.63 -14.17
C GLU A 98 8.38 7.99 -12.67
N LYS A 99 8.15 9.27 -12.33
CA LYS A 99 7.98 9.71 -10.94
C LYS A 99 6.72 9.13 -10.31
N ALA A 100 5.62 9.06 -11.06
CA ALA A 100 4.38 8.47 -10.58
C ALA A 100 4.54 6.96 -10.32
N GLU A 101 5.11 6.24 -11.27
CA GLU A 101 5.38 4.81 -11.15
C GLU A 101 6.39 4.51 -10.03
N ALA A 102 7.42 5.34 -9.86
CA ALA A 102 8.37 5.24 -8.77
C ALA A 102 7.68 5.46 -7.40
N ALA A 103 6.88 6.52 -7.26
CA ALA A 103 6.13 6.80 -6.03
C ALA A 103 5.14 5.66 -5.69
N ILE A 104 4.44 5.11 -6.69
CA ILE A 104 3.56 3.95 -6.50
C ILE A 104 4.39 2.71 -6.07
N THR A 105 5.56 2.50 -6.67
CA THR A 105 6.44 1.38 -6.29
C THR A 105 6.92 1.52 -4.85
N GLU A 106 7.33 2.71 -4.41
CA GLU A 106 7.73 2.98 -3.03
C GLU A 106 6.59 2.80 -2.04
N LEU A 107 5.38 3.28 -2.39
CA LEU A 107 4.16 3.06 -1.62
C LEU A 107 3.91 1.56 -1.39
N LEU A 108 4.01 0.74 -2.45
CA LEU A 108 3.78 -0.70 -2.37
C LEU A 108 4.85 -1.43 -1.54
N VAL A 109 6.12 -0.99 -1.62
CA VAL A 109 7.21 -1.54 -0.79
C VAL A 109 6.98 -1.22 0.69
N GLY A 110 6.64 0.02 1.02
CA GLY A 110 6.35 0.44 2.39
C GLY A 110 5.14 -0.25 2.98
N LEU A 111 4.06 -0.39 2.20
CA LEU A 111 2.87 -1.16 2.61
C LEU A 111 3.20 -2.63 2.88
N ASN A 112 4.01 -3.26 2.02
CA ASN A 112 4.47 -4.63 2.25
C ASN A 112 5.31 -4.75 3.53
N TYR A 113 6.15 -3.77 3.85
CA TYR A 113 6.92 -3.74 5.10
C TYR A 113 6.01 -3.62 6.32
N ILE A 114 5.10 -2.64 6.35
CA ILE A 114 4.18 -2.43 7.49
C ILE A 114 3.31 -3.67 7.72
N TRP A 115 2.77 -4.27 6.65
CA TRP A 115 1.95 -5.48 6.79
C TRP A 115 2.72 -6.65 7.41
N ARG A 116 3.99 -6.85 7.00
CA ARG A 116 4.86 -7.86 7.61
C ARG A 116 5.17 -7.53 9.07
N PHE A 117 5.47 -6.26 9.35
CA PHE A 117 5.79 -5.80 10.71
C PHE A 117 4.63 -6.02 11.68
N GLU A 118 3.42 -5.61 11.30
CA GLU A 118 2.23 -5.83 12.12
C GLU A 118 1.98 -7.33 12.36
N ARG A 119 2.19 -8.17 11.34
CA ARG A 119 2.07 -9.63 11.47
C ARG A 119 3.10 -10.23 12.42
N GLU A 120 4.36 -9.83 12.32
CA GLU A 120 5.43 -10.29 13.21
C GLU A 120 5.21 -9.82 14.65
N MET A 121 4.80 -8.57 14.86
CA MET A 121 4.51 -8.05 16.20
C MET A 121 3.31 -8.75 16.82
N ASN A 122 2.24 -8.98 16.06
CA ASN A 122 1.08 -9.74 16.52
C ASN A 122 1.45 -11.18 16.88
N ALA A 123 2.25 -11.86 16.06
CA ALA A 123 2.73 -13.20 16.37
C ALA A 123 3.55 -13.21 17.67
N LYS A 124 4.51 -12.28 17.83
CA LYS A 124 5.31 -12.15 19.06
C LYS A 124 4.46 -11.90 20.30
N ALA A 125 3.44 -11.04 20.19
CA ALA A 125 2.52 -10.75 21.29
C ALA A 125 1.71 -12.00 21.70
N ILE A 126 1.20 -12.76 20.72
CA ILE A 126 0.48 -14.02 20.98
C ILE A 126 1.41 -15.02 21.68
N PHE A 127 2.64 -15.19 21.19
CA PHE A 127 3.62 -16.09 21.82
C PHE A 127 3.94 -15.67 23.26
N GLN A 128 4.09 -14.36 23.54
CA GLN A 128 4.34 -13.86 24.90
C GLN A 128 3.15 -14.13 25.84
N CYS A 129 1.91 -13.91 25.39
CA CYS A 129 0.72 -14.22 26.17
C CYS A 129 0.57 -15.72 26.47
N SER A 130 0.85 -16.58 25.48
CA SER A 130 0.83 -18.04 25.68
C SER A 130 1.87 -18.50 26.70
N ASN A 131 3.08 -17.94 26.66
CA ASN A 131 4.12 -18.25 27.65
C ASN A 131 3.70 -17.80 29.06
N PHE A 132 3.18 -16.58 29.20
CA PHE A 132 2.74 -16.06 30.50
C PHE A 132 1.64 -16.91 31.15
N ASN A 133 0.66 -17.37 30.37
CA ASN A 133 -0.37 -18.30 30.86
C ASN A 133 0.22 -19.67 31.27
N GLY A 134 1.25 -20.16 30.56
CA GLY A 134 1.97 -21.38 30.93
C GLY A 134 2.68 -21.25 32.29
N TYR A 135 3.35 -20.12 32.53
CA TYR A 135 4.02 -19.85 33.81
C TYR A 135 3.02 -19.72 34.97
N LEU A 136 1.90 -19.02 34.79
CA LEU A 136 0.88 -18.87 35.83
C LEU A 136 0.21 -20.21 36.20
N ASN A 137 -0.08 -21.05 35.22
CA ASN A 137 -0.66 -22.38 35.48
C ASN A 137 0.33 -23.32 36.18
N SER A 138 1.64 -23.13 36.01
CA SER A 138 2.67 -23.93 36.70
C SER A 138 2.92 -23.53 38.17
N GLN A 139 2.44 -22.35 38.60
CA GLN A 139 2.56 -21.85 39.97
C GLN A 139 1.35 -22.21 40.86
N GLN A 140 0.28 -22.77 40.28
CA GLN A 140 -0.87 -23.35 41.00
C GLN A 140 -0.72 -24.89 41.06
N GLY A 141 0.23 -25.37 41.85
CA GLY A 141 0.31 -26.79 42.23
C GLY A 141 -0.73 -27.13 43.31
N PRO A 142 -1.24 -28.37 43.38
CA PRO A 142 -2.36 -28.72 44.26
C PRO A 142 -1.92 -28.65 45.73
N SER A 143 -2.73 -27.96 46.54
CA SER A 143 -2.63 -27.91 48.01
C SER A 143 -2.97 -29.24 48.66
#